data_AF-A0A948BUF6-F1
#
_entry.id   AF-A0A948BUF6-F1
#
_cell.length_a   1.000
_cell.length_b   1.000
_cell.length_c   1.000
_cell.angle_alpha   90.00
_cell.angle_beta   90.00
_cell.angle_gamma   90.00
#
_symmetry.space_group_name_H-M   'P 1'
#
loop_
_entity.id
_entity.type
_entity.pdbx_description
1 polymer ?
#
loop_
_entity_poly.entity_id
_entity_poly.type
_entity_poly.pdbx_seq_one_letter_code
_entity_poly.pdbx_strand_id
1 'polypeptide(L)'
;MSINKNQFADGLEIMRRPILPLARLAMLLYLTGPFETVEELLAELVEPIETGGRNYEQPGQFLQEFLSPLRLMESLKNARPPAARILDENQDPLDPMEGLELLISQQALTMELEKINSLLCRPCGCKLCCIGPEDTLAQEYFEIPLTEDESRLFALSVVNNDLSRKSLPADEPPVTINGRPFYEGESRIYHWRSGWSMVLPRHTSCPALDRETGGCRIYPDRPEVCRRPQIFPYVLERQPSLDIEYEGRVLQTFIRQKKLLAVWDCPYVKTLKDEIADYAEACELEPVFRENKA
;
A
#
# COMPACT_ATOMS: atom_id res chain seq x y z
N MET A 1 16.51 20.25 -9.66
CA MET A 1 16.09 19.82 -11.01
C MET A 1 14.58 19.91 -11.07
N SER A 2 14.00 20.69 -11.99
CA SER A 2 12.55 20.63 -12.20
C SER A 2 12.21 19.34 -12.93
N ILE A 3 11.44 18.46 -12.29
CA ILE A 3 10.99 17.22 -12.92
C ILE A 3 9.95 17.59 -13.99
N ASN A 4 10.09 17.04 -15.21
CA ASN A 4 9.15 17.32 -16.29
C ASN A 4 7.97 16.36 -16.20
N LYS A 5 6.73 16.87 -16.20
CA LYS A 5 5.51 16.05 -16.13
C LYS A 5 5.45 14.94 -17.19
N ASN A 6 6.04 15.16 -18.37
CA ASN A 6 6.08 14.15 -19.44
C ASN A 6 6.85 12.88 -19.06
N GLN A 7 7.73 12.95 -18.05
CA GLN A 7 8.46 11.79 -17.54
C GLN A 7 7.55 10.81 -16.77
N PHE A 8 6.35 11.25 -16.39
CA PHE A 8 5.37 10.46 -15.64
C PHE A 8 4.24 9.90 -16.50
N ALA A 9 4.35 9.96 -17.84
CA ALA A 9 3.28 9.62 -18.76
C ALA A 9 2.64 8.25 -18.48
N ASP A 10 3.46 7.22 -18.24
CA ASP A 10 2.97 5.85 -18.00
C ASP A 10 2.12 5.75 -16.71
N GLY A 11 2.54 6.41 -15.64
CA GLY A 11 1.77 6.41 -14.38
C GLY A 11 0.50 7.26 -14.48
N LEU A 12 0.58 8.42 -15.15
CA LEU A 12 -0.57 9.28 -15.40
C LEU A 12 -1.62 8.61 -16.27
N GLU A 13 -1.21 7.77 -17.22
CA GLU A 13 -2.13 7.03 -18.09
C GLU A 13 -2.98 6.01 -17.33
N ILE A 14 -2.44 5.41 -16.27
CA ILE A 14 -3.22 4.55 -15.36
C ILE A 14 -4.13 5.40 -14.48
N MET A 15 -3.64 6.51 -13.92
CA MET A 15 -4.44 7.40 -13.07
C MET A 15 -5.66 8.00 -13.78
N ARG A 16 -5.64 8.10 -15.11
CA ARG A 16 -6.82 8.54 -15.90
C ARG A 16 -7.95 7.52 -15.94
N ARG A 17 -7.70 6.27 -15.54
CA ARG A 17 -8.67 5.17 -15.57
C ARG A 17 -8.67 4.43 -14.23
N PRO A 18 -9.05 5.10 -13.13
CA PRO A 18 -9.07 4.51 -11.80
C PRO A 18 -9.97 3.27 -11.74
N ILE A 19 -9.66 2.33 -10.87
CA ILE A 19 -10.41 1.08 -10.73
C ILE A 19 -11.84 1.27 -10.20
N LEU A 20 -12.06 2.21 -9.27
CA LEU A 20 -13.29 2.24 -8.48
C LEU A 20 -14.58 2.53 -9.26
N PRO A 21 -14.65 3.48 -10.21
CA PRO A 21 -15.87 3.70 -10.99
C PRO A 21 -16.36 2.43 -11.70
N LEU A 22 -15.44 1.65 -12.25
CA LEU A 22 -15.77 0.40 -12.93
C LEU A 22 -16.06 -0.74 -11.94
N ALA A 23 -15.34 -0.83 -10.81
CA ALA A 23 -15.62 -1.82 -9.77
C ALA A 23 -17.02 -1.63 -9.13
N ARG A 24 -17.45 -0.39 -8.89
CA ARG A 24 -18.80 -0.06 -8.40
C ARG A 24 -19.88 -0.46 -9.40
N LEU A 25 -19.67 -0.16 -10.69
CA LEU A 25 -20.57 -0.60 -11.75
C LEU A 25 -20.64 -2.12 -11.82
N ALA A 26 -19.49 -2.81 -11.73
CA ALA A 26 -19.45 -4.27 -11.71
C ALA A 26 -20.20 -4.83 -10.48
N MET A 27 -20.11 -4.21 -9.31
CA MET A 27 -20.87 -4.61 -8.12
C MET A 27 -22.38 -4.49 -8.34
N LEU A 28 -22.83 -3.40 -8.96
CA LEU A 28 -24.24 -3.20 -9.32
C LEU A 28 -24.70 -4.28 -10.31
N LEU A 29 -23.96 -4.48 -11.40
CA LEU A 29 -24.26 -5.49 -12.42
C LEU A 29 -24.26 -6.91 -11.84
N TYR A 30 -23.31 -7.23 -10.96
CA TYR A 30 -23.29 -8.50 -10.25
C TYR A 30 -24.58 -8.68 -9.47
N LEU A 31 -24.94 -7.71 -8.61
CA LEU A 31 -26.11 -7.80 -7.74
C LEU A 31 -27.42 -7.94 -8.52
N THR A 32 -27.59 -7.19 -9.60
CA THR A 32 -28.84 -7.17 -10.38
C THR A 32 -28.91 -8.21 -11.49
N GLY A 33 -27.76 -8.70 -11.95
CA GLY A 33 -27.65 -9.62 -13.08
C GLY A 33 -27.74 -11.10 -12.68
N PRO A 34 -27.89 -12.01 -13.66
CA PRO A 34 -28.03 -13.45 -13.44
C PRO A 34 -26.68 -14.17 -13.28
N PHE A 35 -25.69 -13.53 -12.64
CA PHE A 35 -24.33 -14.06 -12.46
C PHE A 35 -24.21 -14.82 -11.14
N GLU A 36 -23.66 -16.04 -11.17
CA GLU A 36 -23.35 -16.81 -9.96
C GLU A 36 -22.00 -16.38 -9.38
N THR A 37 -21.01 -16.15 -10.24
CA THR A 37 -19.64 -15.77 -9.88
C THR A 37 -19.25 -14.41 -10.45
N VAL A 38 -18.19 -13.80 -9.88
CA VAL A 38 -17.65 -12.54 -10.42
C VAL A 38 -17.02 -12.77 -11.79
N GLU A 39 -16.38 -13.93 -11.99
CA GLU A 39 -15.75 -14.31 -13.25
C GLU A 39 -16.75 -14.41 -14.41
N GLU A 40 -17.95 -14.96 -14.15
CA GLU A 40 -19.03 -14.96 -15.14
C GLU A 40 -19.43 -13.55 -15.55
N LEU A 41 -19.56 -12.63 -14.59
CA LEU A 41 -19.80 -11.23 -14.89
C LEU A 41 -18.67 -10.66 -15.75
N LEU A 42 -17.41 -10.84 -15.35
CA LEU A 42 -16.27 -10.27 -16.09
C LEU A 42 -16.16 -10.80 -17.52
N ALA A 43 -16.55 -12.06 -17.75
CA ALA A 43 -16.56 -12.68 -19.07
C ALA A 43 -17.59 -12.03 -20.03
N GLU A 44 -18.69 -11.48 -19.50
CA GLU A 44 -19.71 -10.79 -20.29
C GLU A 44 -19.38 -9.29 -20.54
N LEU A 45 -18.42 -8.72 -19.82
CA LEU A 45 -17.98 -7.32 -19.98
C LEU A 45 -17.01 -7.16 -21.17
N VAL A 46 -17.51 -7.43 -22.38
CA VAL A 46 -16.72 -7.45 -23.64
C VAL A 46 -16.76 -6.15 -24.43
N GLU A 47 -17.78 -5.30 -24.21
CA GLU A 47 -17.90 -4.01 -24.89
C GLU A 47 -17.28 -2.87 -24.06
N PRO A 48 -16.79 -1.80 -24.70
CA PRO A 48 -16.33 -0.61 -23.98
C PRO A 48 -17.39 -0.02 -23.07
N ILE A 49 -16.98 0.43 -21.88
CA ILE A 49 -17.87 1.03 -20.89
C ILE A 49 -17.40 2.43 -20.52
N GLU A 50 -18.34 3.37 -20.51
CA GLU A 50 -18.15 4.70 -19.93
C GLU A 50 -18.80 4.76 -18.54
N THR A 51 -18.02 5.08 -17.51
CA THR A 51 -18.50 5.28 -16.13
C THR A 51 -17.61 6.25 -15.38
N GLY A 52 -18.18 7.08 -14.50
CA GLY A 52 -17.44 8.12 -13.78
C GLY A 52 -16.71 9.12 -14.69
N GLY A 53 -17.23 9.36 -15.90
CA GLY A 53 -16.59 10.20 -16.91
C GLY A 53 -15.31 9.60 -17.52
N ARG A 54 -15.08 8.29 -17.35
CA ARG A 54 -13.92 7.55 -17.86
C ARG A 54 -14.39 6.45 -18.80
N ASN A 55 -13.59 6.20 -19.84
CA ASN A 55 -13.83 5.13 -20.80
C ASN A 55 -12.87 3.96 -20.57
N TYR A 56 -13.43 2.75 -20.52
CA TYR A 56 -12.73 1.49 -20.33
C TYR A 56 -12.98 0.63 -21.57
N GLU A 57 -11.97 0.53 -22.44
CA GLU A 57 -12.07 -0.19 -23.72
C GLU A 57 -12.26 -1.70 -23.56
N GLN A 58 -11.65 -2.30 -22.53
CA GLN A 58 -11.68 -3.74 -22.26
C GLN A 58 -11.99 -3.98 -20.77
N PRO A 59 -13.22 -3.69 -20.32
CA PRO A 59 -13.54 -3.62 -18.90
C PRO A 59 -13.37 -4.96 -18.18
N GLY A 60 -13.78 -6.08 -18.79
CA GLY A 60 -13.58 -7.41 -18.23
C GLY A 60 -12.10 -7.74 -17.99
N GLN A 61 -11.22 -7.46 -18.97
CA GLN A 61 -9.78 -7.69 -18.83
C GLN A 61 -9.14 -6.79 -17.79
N PHE A 62 -9.56 -5.53 -17.73
CA PHE A 62 -9.07 -4.58 -16.73
C PHE A 62 -9.44 -5.01 -15.31
N LEU A 63 -10.70 -5.40 -15.08
CA LEU A 63 -11.16 -5.90 -13.78
C LEU A 63 -10.53 -7.24 -13.39
N GLN A 64 -10.12 -8.06 -14.36
CA GLN A 64 -9.46 -9.34 -14.11
C GLN A 64 -8.16 -9.18 -13.31
N GLU A 65 -7.40 -8.08 -13.49
CA GLU A 65 -6.22 -7.75 -12.69
C GLU A 65 -6.55 -7.59 -11.19
N PHE A 66 -7.82 -7.29 -10.87
CA PHE A 66 -8.35 -7.06 -9.53
C PHE A 66 -9.34 -8.14 -9.09
N LEU A 67 -9.31 -9.33 -9.70
CA LEU A 67 -10.29 -10.38 -9.39
C LEU A 67 -10.29 -10.77 -7.90
N SER A 68 -9.13 -10.80 -7.25
CA SER A 68 -9.01 -11.19 -5.84
C SER A 68 -9.88 -10.32 -4.90
N PRO A 69 -9.72 -8.98 -4.88
CA PRO A 69 -10.63 -8.14 -4.09
C PRO A 69 -12.07 -8.16 -4.60
N LEU A 70 -12.29 -8.26 -5.91
CA LEU A 70 -13.64 -8.24 -6.49
C LEU A 70 -14.47 -9.46 -6.10
N ARG A 71 -13.87 -10.65 -5.90
CA ARG A 71 -14.56 -11.86 -5.43
C ARG A 71 -15.26 -11.69 -4.08
N LEU A 72 -14.92 -10.67 -3.29
CA LEU A 72 -15.67 -10.34 -2.08
C LEU A 72 -17.14 -10.03 -2.38
N MET A 73 -17.47 -9.52 -3.57
CA MET A 73 -18.85 -9.24 -3.99
C MET A 73 -19.76 -10.49 -3.95
N GLU A 74 -19.19 -11.69 -4.07
CA GLU A 74 -19.98 -12.92 -4.03
C GLU A 74 -20.71 -13.14 -2.71
N SER A 75 -20.27 -12.50 -1.61
CA SER A 75 -20.99 -12.54 -0.34
C SER A 75 -22.34 -11.79 -0.37
N LEU A 76 -22.59 -10.98 -1.41
CA LEU A 76 -23.87 -10.29 -1.59
C LEU A 76 -25.00 -11.26 -1.97
N LYS A 77 -24.68 -12.32 -2.72
CA LYS A 77 -25.66 -13.34 -3.14
C LYS A 77 -25.58 -14.62 -2.31
N ASN A 78 -24.41 -14.90 -1.75
CA ASN A 78 -24.15 -16.10 -0.98
C ASN A 78 -23.98 -15.74 0.49
N ALA A 79 -24.74 -16.39 1.38
CA ALA A 79 -24.54 -16.22 2.82
C ALA A 79 -23.12 -16.64 3.20
N ARG A 80 -22.26 -15.65 3.46
CA ARG A 80 -20.89 -15.84 3.94
C ARG A 80 -20.70 -15.06 5.25
N PRO A 81 -19.92 -15.59 6.20
CA PRO A 81 -19.53 -14.82 7.38
C PRO A 81 -18.84 -13.52 6.97
N PRO A 82 -19.04 -12.41 7.71
CA PRO A 82 -18.41 -11.14 7.41
C PRO A 82 -16.89 -11.27 7.42
N ALA A 83 -16.20 -10.62 6.48
CA ALA A 83 -14.74 -10.62 6.44
C ALA A 83 -14.14 -9.72 7.53
N ALA A 84 -14.83 -8.62 7.85
CA ALA A 84 -14.44 -7.66 8.87
C ALA A 84 -15.69 -6.93 9.41
N ARG A 85 -15.53 -6.27 10.55
CA ARG A 85 -16.52 -5.33 11.09
C ARG A 85 -16.14 -3.92 10.66
N ILE A 86 -17.02 -3.24 9.93
CA ILE A 86 -16.79 -1.87 9.46
C ILE A 86 -17.70 -0.91 10.21
N LEU A 87 -17.11 0.14 10.77
CA LEU A 87 -17.79 1.19 11.51
C LEU A 87 -17.68 2.53 10.79
N ASP A 88 -18.60 3.43 11.06
CA ASP A 88 -18.49 4.84 10.69
C ASP A 88 -17.57 5.61 11.66
N GLU A 89 -17.46 6.93 11.45
CA GLU A 89 -16.63 7.83 12.28
C GLU A 89 -17.15 7.98 13.72
N ASN A 90 -18.43 7.66 13.97
CA ASN A 90 -19.05 7.65 15.30
C ASN A 90 -18.94 6.28 15.97
N GLN A 91 -18.28 5.30 15.34
CA GLN A 91 -18.15 3.91 15.76
C GLN A 91 -19.45 3.09 15.67
N ASP A 92 -20.42 3.55 14.88
CA ASP A 92 -21.63 2.81 14.59
C ASP A 92 -21.40 1.82 13.43
N PRO A 93 -21.92 0.57 13.49
CA PRO A 93 -21.78 -0.37 12.39
C PRO A 93 -22.41 0.14 11.08
N LEU A 94 -21.68 0.02 9.98
CA LEU A 94 -22.22 0.31 8.66
C LEU A 94 -23.13 -0.82 8.15
N ASP A 95 -23.97 -0.48 7.18
CA ASP A 95 -24.68 -1.47 6.39
C ASP A 95 -23.68 -2.47 5.75
N PRO A 96 -24.02 -3.78 5.69
CA PRO A 96 -23.14 -4.78 5.10
C PRO A 96 -22.67 -4.48 3.68
N MET A 97 -23.54 -3.88 2.84
CA MET A 97 -23.19 -3.57 1.46
C MET A 97 -22.16 -2.42 1.38
N GLU A 98 -22.36 -1.34 2.13
CA GLU A 98 -21.41 -0.24 2.25
C GLU A 98 -20.07 -0.71 2.85
N GLY A 99 -20.11 -1.53 3.90
CA GLY A 99 -18.91 -2.10 4.50
C GLY A 99 -18.12 -2.97 3.51
N LEU A 100 -18.82 -3.76 2.69
CA LEU A 100 -18.21 -4.58 1.64
C LEU A 100 -17.58 -3.72 0.53
N GLU A 101 -18.29 -2.68 0.08
CA GLU A 101 -17.77 -1.74 -0.92
C GLU A 101 -16.46 -1.10 -0.46
N LEU A 102 -16.39 -0.67 0.81
CA LEU A 102 -15.19 -0.08 1.39
C LEU A 102 -14.03 -1.07 1.49
N LEU A 103 -14.30 -2.34 1.81
CA LEU A 103 -13.29 -3.40 1.84
C LEU A 103 -12.72 -3.68 0.45
N ILE A 104 -13.59 -3.82 -0.55
CA ILE A 104 -13.19 -3.98 -1.96
C ILE A 104 -12.37 -2.77 -2.39
N SER A 105 -12.85 -1.56 -2.07
CA SER A 105 -12.19 -0.31 -2.42
C SER A 105 -10.78 -0.22 -1.82
N GLN A 106 -10.62 -0.50 -0.53
CA GLN A 106 -9.32 -0.50 0.15
C GLN A 106 -8.35 -1.47 -0.53
N GLN A 107 -8.78 -2.70 -0.86
CA GLN A 107 -7.91 -3.71 -1.44
C GLN A 107 -7.57 -3.43 -2.91
N ALA A 108 -8.57 -3.10 -3.73
CA ALA A 108 -8.38 -2.80 -5.15
C ALA A 108 -7.49 -1.57 -5.36
N LEU A 109 -7.73 -0.49 -4.60
CA LEU A 109 -6.87 0.70 -4.64
C LEU A 109 -5.46 0.40 -4.16
N THR A 110 -5.28 -0.49 -3.17
CA THR A 110 -3.93 -0.84 -2.70
C THR A 110 -3.14 -1.46 -3.85
N MET A 111 -3.73 -2.41 -4.58
CA MET A 111 -3.12 -3.03 -5.75
C MET A 111 -2.86 -2.03 -6.88
N GLU A 112 -3.82 -1.16 -7.20
CA GLU A 112 -3.67 -0.18 -8.29
C GLU A 112 -2.60 0.85 -7.96
N LEU A 113 -2.63 1.39 -6.74
CA LEU A 113 -1.70 2.41 -6.31
C LEU A 113 -0.28 1.86 -6.21
N GLU A 114 -0.05 0.61 -5.82
CA GLU A 114 1.30 0.02 -5.90
C GLU A 114 1.88 0.09 -7.32
N LYS A 115 1.08 -0.21 -8.35
CA LYS A 115 1.47 -0.11 -9.77
C LYS A 115 1.74 1.34 -10.17
N ILE A 116 0.82 2.26 -9.86
CA ILE A 116 0.95 3.69 -10.15
C ILE A 116 2.20 4.27 -9.50
N ASN A 117 2.38 4.04 -8.20
CA ASN A 117 3.52 4.53 -7.42
C ASN A 117 4.85 4.02 -7.97
N SER A 118 4.88 2.78 -8.46
CA SER A 118 6.05 2.22 -9.12
C SER A 118 6.45 3.04 -10.36
N LEU A 119 5.46 3.34 -11.22
CA LEU A 119 5.68 4.09 -12.46
C LEU A 119 6.04 5.55 -12.19
N LEU A 120 5.43 6.18 -11.19
CA LEU A 120 5.67 7.59 -10.84
C LEU A 120 6.96 7.80 -10.05
N CYS A 121 7.39 6.83 -9.24
CA CYS A 121 8.60 6.97 -8.42
C CYS A 121 9.88 6.87 -9.27
N ARG A 122 9.92 5.97 -10.25
CA ARG A 122 11.13 5.67 -11.03
C ARG A 122 11.77 6.91 -11.69
N PRO A 123 11.03 7.84 -12.33
CA PRO A 123 11.61 9.02 -12.95
C PRO A 123 12.18 10.06 -11.96
N CYS A 124 11.81 9.98 -10.68
CA CYS A 124 12.23 10.96 -9.68
C CYS A 124 13.71 10.85 -9.28
N GLY A 125 14.33 9.67 -9.43
CA GLY A 125 15.66 9.40 -8.89
C GLY A 125 15.76 9.61 -7.37
N CYS A 126 14.63 9.58 -6.66
CA CYS A 126 14.55 9.85 -5.23
C CYS A 126 15.17 8.70 -4.44
N LYS A 127 16.07 9.03 -3.51
CA LYS A 127 16.76 8.05 -2.66
C LYS A 127 16.26 8.06 -1.22
N LEU A 128 15.26 8.89 -0.87
CA LEU A 128 14.85 9.17 0.51
C LEU A 128 14.40 7.93 1.30
N CYS A 129 13.77 6.94 0.66
CA CYS A 129 13.39 5.67 1.29
C CYS A 129 14.52 4.64 1.30
N CYS A 130 15.66 4.93 0.67
CA CYS A 130 16.79 4.02 0.49
C CYS A 130 18.05 4.47 1.23
N ILE A 131 18.01 5.57 1.98
CA ILE A 131 19.12 6.09 2.77
C ILE A 131 18.72 6.16 4.24
N GLY A 132 19.68 5.89 5.12
CA GLY A 132 19.52 6.08 6.55
C GLY A 132 19.44 7.57 6.92
N PRO A 133 19.16 7.89 8.20
CA PRO A 133 19.00 9.27 8.63
C PRO A 133 20.29 10.09 8.49
N GLU A 134 20.16 11.39 8.21
CA GLU A 134 21.26 12.36 8.34
C GLU A 134 21.32 12.89 9.78
N ASP A 135 22.42 13.56 10.16
CA ASP A 135 22.63 14.07 11.53
C ASP A 135 21.54 15.05 12.01
N THR A 136 20.84 15.71 11.08
CA THR A 136 19.77 16.67 11.39
C THR A 136 18.45 15.99 11.77
N LEU A 137 18.29 14.69 11.51
CA LEU A 137 17.08 13.95 11.86
C LEU A 137 17.17 13.38 13.28
N ALA A 138 16.06 13.36 14.01
CA ALA A 138 16.01 12.82 15.38
C ALA A 138 16.20 11.30 15.43
N GLN A 139 15.89 10.59 14.34
CA GLN A 139 15.97 9.14 14.27
C GLN A 139 17.42 8.67 14.10
N GLU A 140 17.83 7.65 14.86
CA GLU A 140 19.16 7.02 14.75
C GLU A 140 19.26 6.00 13.60
N TYR A 141 18.12 5.45 13.19
CA TYR A 141 18.05 4.49 12.09
C TYR A 141 16.68 4.54 11.40
N PHE A 142 16.62 3.96 10.20
CA PHE A 142 15.36 3.55 9.59
C PHE A 142 15.28 2.03 9.51
N GLU A 143 14.07 1.51 9.69
CA GLU A 143 13.77 0.10 9.57
C GLU A 143 12.97 -0.15 8.29
N ILE A 144 13.40 -1.15 7.53
CA ILE A 144 12.66 -1.68 6.38
C ILE A 144 12.22 -3.09 6.76
N PRO A 145 10.95 -3.30 7.16
CA PRO A 145 10.40 -4.63 7.41
C PRO A 145 10.52 -5.52 6.19
N LEU A 146 10.88 -6.78 6.41
CA LEU A 146 11.07 -7.79 5.38
C LEU A 146 10.31 -9.06 5.76
N THR A 147 9.85 -9.79 4.74
CA THR A 147 9.58 -11.22 4.89
C THR A 147 10.90 -12.01 4.99
N GLU A 148 10.81 -13.28 5.39
CA GLU A 148 11.99 -14.14 5.42
C GLU A 148 12.64 -14.28 4.02
N ASP A 149 11.86 -14.43 2.96
CA ASP A 149 12.39 -14.55 1.61
C ASP A 149 12.99 -13.22 1.11
N GLU A 150 12.36 -12.09 1.43
CA GLU A 150 12.92 -10.76 1.09
C GLU A 150 14.23 -10.47 1.81
N SER A 151 14.44 -11.02 3.01
CA SER A 151 15.71 -10.90 3.73
C SER A 151 16.90 -11.47 2.94
N ARG A 152 16.64 -12.43 2.05
CA ARG A 152 17.67 -13.08 1.21
C ARG A 152 18.02 -12.28 -0.05
N LEU A 153 17.27 -11.22 -0.36
CA LEU A 153 17.54 -10.35 -1.51
C LEU A 153 18.80 -9.48 -1.33
N PHE A 154 19.26 -9.31 -0.09
CA PHE A 154 20.36 -8.41 0.23
C PHE A 154 21.57 -9.16 0.78
N ALA A 155 22.74 -8.88 0.25
CA ALA A 155 24.01 -9.41 0.73
C ALA A 155 24.51 -8.65 1.98
N LEU A 156 23.75 -8.67 3.06
CA LEU A 156 24.08 -8.03 4.34
C LEU A 156 24.36 -9.08 5.42
N SER A 157 25.13 -8.71 6.44
CA SER A 157 25.29 -9.57 7.63
C SER A 157 23.96 -9.70 8.37
N VAL A 158 23.63 -10.92 8.78
CA VAL A 158 22.40 -11.26 9.48
C VAL A 158 22.66 -11.44 10.98
N VAL A 159 21.86 -10.79 11.82
CA VAL A 159 21.79 -11.01 13.26
C VAL A 159 20.49 -11.74 13.58
N ASN A 160 20.62 -13.02 13.89
CA ASN A 160 19.50 -13.91 14.21
C ASN A 160 19.88 -14.80 15.40
N ASN A 161 19.77 -14.26 16.61
CA ASN A 161 20.12 -14.94 17.85
C ASN A 161 19.01 -14.79 18.89
N ASP A 162 19.14 -15.47 20.03
CA ASP A 162 18.11 -15.46 21.08
C ASP A 162 17.80 -14.05 21.60
N LEU A 163 18.79 -13.17 21.63
CA LEU A 163 18.62 -11.79 22.07
C LEU A 163 17.76 -11.01 21.08
N SER A 164 18.12 -11.02 19.79
CA SER A 164 17.38 -10.27 18.77
C SER A 164 15.94 -10.79 18.65
N ARG A 165 15.74 -12.12 18.68
CA ARG A 165 14.40 -12.75 18.57
C ARG A 165 13.44 -12.42 19.72
N LYS A 166 13.96 -12.01 20.88
CA LYS A 166 13.13 -11.66 22.05
C LYS A 166 12.89 -10.15 22.18
N SER A 167 13.61 -9.36 21.41
CA SER A 167 13.64 -7.91 21.51
C SER A 167 12.92 -7.24 20.33
N LEU A 168 12.52 -5.99 20.51
CA LEU A 168 12.08 -5.08 19.46
C LEU A 168 13.15 -4.02 19.18
N PRO A 169 13.17 -3.45 17.96
CA PRO A 169 14.04 -2.30 17.65
C PRO A 169 13.83 -1.10 18.59
N ALA A 170 12.60 -0.92 19.07
CA ALA A 170 12.19 0.20 19.92
C ALA A 170 12.31 -0.09 21.43
N ASP A 171 12.90 -1.22 21.83
CA ASP A 171 13.12 -1.52 23.25
C ASP A 171 14.17 -0.56 23.84
N GLU A 172 13.93 -0.12 25.08
CA GLU A 172 14.85 0.71 25.87
C GLU A 172 15.32 -0.06 27.11
N PRO A 173 16.64 -0.24 27.33
CA PRO A 173 17.75 0.23 26.50
C PRO A 173 17.88 -0.55 25.17
N PRO A 174 18.53 0.03 24.15
CA PRO A 174 18.64 -0.60 22.84
C PRO A 174 19.44 -1.89 22.88
N VAL A 175 19.06 -2.84 22.03
CA VAL A 175 19.78 -4.11 21.86
C VAL A 175 21.22 -3.84 21.45
N THR A 176 22.17 -4.41 22.20
CA THR A 176 23.59 -4.29 21.89
C THR A 176 24.12 -5.52 21.15
N ILE A 177 24.79 -5.29 20.02
CA ILE A 177 25.51 -6.31 19.25
C ILE A 177 27.00 -6.00 19.30
N ASN A 178 27.80 -6.96 19.77
CA ASN A 178 29.26 -6.79 19.94
C ASN A 178 29.63 -5.56 20.78
N GLY A 179 28.84 -5.25 21.82
CA GLY A 179 29.09 -4.15 22.75
C GLY A 179 28.68 -2.76 22.25
N ARG A 180 27.96 -2.64 21.14
CA ARG A 180 27.40 -1.38 20.62
C ARG A 180 25.91 -1.52 20.34
N PRO A 181 25.09 -0.46 20.46
CA PRO A 181 23.71 -0.47 19.98
C PRO A 181 23.60 -0.98 18.54
N PHE A 182 22.54 -1.72 18.24
CA PHE A 182 22.36 -2.40 16.94
C PHE A 182 22.33 -1.43 15.74
N TYR A 183 21.97 -0.16 15.97
CA TYR A 183 21.94 0.90 14.98
C TYR A 183 23.27 1.65 14.86
N GLU A 184 24.30 1.32 15.65
CA GLU A 184 25.64 1.89 15.49
C GLU A 184 26.50 1.00 14.59
N GLY A 185 26.62 1.35 13.31
CA GLY A 185 27.52 0.68 12.37
C GLY A 185 26.99 0.63 10.94
N GLU A 186 27.26 -0.49 10.26
CA GLU A 186 26.81 -0.75 8.89
C GLU A 186 25.35 -1.22 8.86
N SER A 187 24.72 -1.13 7.68
CA SER A 187 23.40 -1.73 7.46
C SER A 187 23.45 -3.24 7.70
N ARG A 188 22.44 -3.77 8.40
CA ARG A 188 22.33 -5.20 8.70
C ARG A 188 20.89 -5.66 8.65
N ILE A 189 20.73 -6.97 8.52
CA ILE A 189 19.43 -7.62 8.66
C ILE A 189 19.33 -8.21 10.06
N TYR A 190 18.19 -8.01 10.69
CA TYR A 190 17.89 -8.51 12.02
C TYR A 190 16.62 -9.36 11.99
N HIS A 191 16.60 -10.39 12.82
CA HIS A 191 15.38 -11.12 13.15
C HIS A 191 14.94 -10.72 14.56
N TRP A 192 13.96 -9.82 14.62
CA TRP A 192 13.35 -9.31 15.84
C TRP A 192 12.20 -10.19 16.30
N ARG A 193 11.66 -9.89 17.48
CA ARG A 193 10.38 -10.47 17.94
C ARG A 193 9.23 -10.16 16.97
N SER A 194 9.26 -9.01 16.30
CA SER A 194 8.26 -8.55 15.33
C SER A 194 8.47 -9.12 13.92
N GLY A 195 9.54 -9.87 13.66
CA GLY A 195 9.86 -10.42 12.33
C GLY A 195 11.21 -9.94 11.80
N TRP A 196 11.42 -10.06 10.49
CA TRP A 196 12.67 -9.68 9.84
C TRP A 196 12.67 -8.21 9.44
N SER A 197 13.81 -7.53 9.56
CA SER A 197 13.96 -6.20 8.98
C SER A 197 15.41 -5.87 8.65
N MET A 198 15.58 -5.00 7.66
CA MET A 198 16.84 -4.34 7.38
C MET A 198 16.89 -3.01 8.13
N VAL A 199 17.93 -2.83 8.93
CA VAL A 199 18.21 -1.59 9.65
C VAL A 199 19.20 -0.78 8.83
N LEU A 200 18.86 0.48 8.57
CA LEU A 200 19.69 1.50 7.94
C LEU A 200 20.09 2.55 8.98
N PRO A 201 21.26 2.41 9.63
CA PRO A 201 21.85 3.44 10.49
C PRO A 201 22.05 4.79 9.82
N ARG A 202 22.35 5.83 10.61
CA ARG A 202 22.76 7.14 10.09
C ARG A 202 23.84 7.01 9.01
N HIS A 203 23.70 7.82 7.96
CA HIS A 203 24.65 7.90 6.82
C HIS A 203 24.87 6.60 6.04
N THR A 204 24.02 5.59 6.23
CA THR A 204 24.05 4.35 5.43
C THR A 204 23.07 4.40 4.27
N SER A 205 23.13 3.40 3.39
CA SER A 205 22.20 3.27 2.27
C SER A 205 21.84 1.81 2.05
N CYS A 206 20.62 1.56 1.58
CA CYS A 206 20.18 0.27 1.08
C CYS A 206 21.24 -0.28 0.09
N PRO A 207 21.69 -1.53 0.24
CA PRO A 207 22.72 -2.11 -0.62
C PRO A 207 22.23 -2.27 -2.07
N ALA A 208 20.92 -2.29 -2.31
CA ALA A 208 20.36 -2.29 -3.66
C ALA A 208 20.33 -0.90 -4.32
N LEU A 209 20.64 0.18 -3.59
CA LEU A 209 20.68 1.53 -4.15
C LEU A 209 21.90 1.67 -5.06
N ASP A 210 21.65 1.93 -6.34
CA ASP A 210 22.67 2.26 -7.31
C ASP A 210 23.23 3.66 -7.04
N ARG A 211 24.54 3.75 -6.81
CA ARG A 211 25.18 5.02 -6.43
C ARG A 211 25.23 6.02 -7.58
N GLU A 212 25.36 5.53 -8.82
CA GLU A 212 25.53 6.35 -10.02
C GLU A 212 24.19 6.90 -10.50
N THR A 213 23.20 6.03 -10.63
CA THR A 213 21.87 6.36 -11.17
C THR A 213 20.88 6.78 -10.09
N GLY A 214 21.09 6.36 -8.84
CA GLY A 214 20.12 6.55 -7.76
C GLY A 214 18.92 5.62 -7.78
N GLY A 215 18.86 4.67 -8.72
CA GLY A 215 17.78 3.69 -8.80
C GLY A 215 17.98 2.49 -7.88
N CYS A 216 16.91 1.70 -7.66
CA CYS A 216 17.02 0.40 -7.01
C CYS A 216 17.41 -0.67 -8.05
N ARG A 217 18.50 -1.40 -7.81
CA ARG A 217 19.01 -2.45 -8.70
C ARG A 217 18.10 -3.68 -8.77
N ILE A 218 17.32 -3.93 -7.74
CA ILE A 218 16.32 -5.02 -7.66
C ILE A 218 14.90 -4.47 -7.78
N TYR A 219 14.67 -3.42 -8.57
CA TYR A 219 13.38 -2.71 -8.59
C TYR A 219 12.15 -3.63 -8.74
N PRO A 220 12.13 -4.65 -9.64
CA PRO A 220 11.00 -5.57 -9.76
C PRO A 220 10.81 -6.47 -8.52
N ASP A 221 11.92 -6.87 -7.89
CA ASP A 221 11.95 -7.81 -6.77
C ASP A 221 12.00 -7.11 -5.40
N ARG A 222 11.95 -5.78 -5.37
CA ARG A 222 12.11 -4.99 -4.13
C ARG A 222 11.09 -5.43 -3.07
N PRO A 223 11.41 -5.30 -1.76
CA PRO A 223 10.50 -5.68 -0.70
C PRO A 223 9.12 -5.01 -0.80
N GLU A 224 8.08 -5.65 -0.29
CA GLU A 224 6.69 -5.16 -0.29
C GLU A 224 6.60 -3.75 0.29
N VAL A 225 7.25 -3.49 1.43
CA VAL A 225 7.25 -2.14 2.04
C VAL A 225 7.88 -1.07 1.14
N CYS A 226 8.81 -1.45 0.26
CA CYS A 226 9.41 -0.55 -0.73
C CYS A 226 8.53 -0.37 -1.98
N ARG A 227 7.49 -1.19 -2.15
CA ARG A 227 6.42 -1.03 -3.13
C ARG A 227 5.28 -0.18 -2.57
N ARG A 228 5.17 -0.10 -1.24
CA ARG A 228 4.11 0.66 -0.59
C ARG A 228 4.12 2.12 -1.03
N PRO A 229 2.92 2.67 -1.14
CA PRO A 229 2.74 3.78 -2.04
C PRO A 229 3.00 5.12 -1.31
N GLN A 230 3.58 6.09 -2.00
CA GLN A 230 3.61 7.50 -1.56
C GLN A 230 2.25 8.17 -1.73
N ILE A 231 1.35 7.60 -2.55
CA ILE A 231 -0.09 7.89 -2.55
C ILE A 231 -0.87 6.62 -2.22
N PHE A 232 -1.44 6.50 -1.02
CA PHE A 232 -2.00 5.25 -0.53
C PHE A 232 -3.46 5.38 -0.09
N PRO A 233 -4.25 4.31 -0.25
CA PRO A 233 -5.66 4.34 0.12
C PRO A 233 -5.78 4.29 1.64
N TYR A 234 -6.53 5.24 2.18
CA TYR A 234 -6.96 5.26 3.57
C TYR A 234 -8.48 5.32 3.55
N VAL A 235 -9.06 4.27 2.95
CA VAL A 235 -10.51 4.07 2.88
C VAL A 235 -11.00 3.51 4.21
N LEU A 236 -10.20 2.61 4.80
CA LEU A 236 -10.44 1.94 6.07
C LEU A 236 -9.22 2.07 6.99
N GLU A 237 -9.47 2.46 8.23
CA GLU A 237 -8.48 2.48 9.31
C GLU A 237 -8.67 1.30 10.26
N ARG A 238 -7.60 0.56 10.53
CA ARG A 238 -7.63 -0.59 11.45
C ARG A 238 -7.74 -0.12 12.92
N GLN A 239 -8.68 -0.70 13.67
CA GLN A 239 -8.89 -0.40 15.10
C GLN A 239 -8.81 -1.67 15.98
N PRO A 240 -7.60 -2.13 16.37
CA PRO A 240 -7.43 -3.39 17.09
C PRO A 240 -8.16 -3.45 18.44
N SER A 241 -8.29 -2.32 19.13
CA SER A 241 -9.00 -2.22 20.41
C SER A 241 -10.51 -2.45 20.30
N LEU A 242 -11.06 -2.43 19.09
CA LEU A 242 -12.48 -2.61 18.81
C LEU A 242 -12.79 -3.97 18.17
N ASP A 243 -11.81 -4.87 18.09
CA ASP A 243 -12.02 -6.23 17.61
C ASP A 243 -13.06 -6.97 18.45
N ILE A 244 -13.79 -7.88 17.80
CA ILE A 244 -14.80 -8.71 18.46
C ILE A 244 -14.54 -10.18 18.18
N GLU A 245 -14.94 -11.04 19.11
CA GLU A 245 -15.08 -12.46 18.79
C GLU A 245 -16.38 -12.69 18.03
N TYR A 246 -16.29 -13.41 16.92
CA TYR A 246 -17.40 -13.81 16.07
C TYR A 246 -17.19 -15.26 15.63
N GLU A 247 -18.11 -16.16 16.01
CA GLU A 247 -18.06 -17.59 15.63
C GLU A 247 -16.70 -18.27 15.90
N GLY A 248 -16.07 -17.98 17.04
CA GLY A 248 -14.81 -18.60 17.45
C GLY A 248 -13.56 -18.06 16.74
N ARG A 249 -13.67 -16.94 16.03
CA ARG A 249 -12.53 -16.19 15.47
C ARG A 249 -12.60 -14.71 15.84
N VAL A 250 -11.44 -14.05 15.83
CA VAL A 250 -11.37 -12.59 15.97
C VAL A 250 -11.77 -11.94 14.65
N LEU A 251 -12.84 -11.17 14.67
CA LEU A 251 -13.25 -10.32 13.56
C LEU A 251 -12.58 -8.96 13.70
N GLN A 252 -11.73 -8.63 12.73
CA GLN A 252 -11.00 -7.37 12.72
C GLN A 252 -11.96 -6.20 12.50
N THR A 253 -11.80 -5.15 13.30
CA THR A 253 -12.59 -3.93 13.19
C THR A 253 -11.86 -2.83 12.46
N PHE A 254 -12.59 -2.11 11.60
CA PHE A 254 -12.11 -0.94 10.86
C PHE A 254 -13.09 0.23 10.96
N ILE A 255 -12.58 1.45 10.92
CA ILE A 255 -13.36 2.69 10.79
C ILE A 255 -13.23 3.23 9.37
N ARG A 256 -14.36 3.65 8.78
CA ARG A 256 -14.41 4.31 7.47
C ARG A 256 -13.73 5.67 7.51
N GLN A 257 -12.89 5.93 6.50
CA GLN A 257 -12.14 7.19 6.37
C GLN A 257 -12.32 7.86 4.99
N LYS A 258 -12.51 7.09 3.91
CA LYS A 258 -12.68 7.58 2.51
C LYS A 258 -11.65 8.63 2.06
N LYS A 259 -10.37 8.41 2.39
CA LYS A 259 -9.26 9.31 2.05
C LYS A 259 -8.23 8.67 1.12
N LEU A 260 -7.55 9.50 0.35
CA LEU A 260 -6.31 9.17 -0.34
C LEU A 260 -5.17 9.96 0.31
N LEU A 261 -4.28 9.28 1.03
CA LEU A 261 -3.15 9.94 1.69
C LEU A 261 -1.99 10.07 0.71
N ALA A 262 -1.41 11.26 0.62
CA ALA A 262 -0.31 11.57 -0.28
C ALA A 262 0.87 12.19 0.49
N VAL A 263 2.04 11.54 0.40
CA VAL A 263 3.27 11.98 1.06
C VAL A 263 3.83 13.21 0.34
N TRP A 264 3.60 14.37 0.92
CA TRP A 264 3.98 15.66 0.36
C TRP A 264 5.48 15.76 0.09
N ASP A 265 6.33 15.11 0.90
CA ASP A 265 7.78 15.12 0.71
C ASP A 265 8.25 14.43 -0.57
N CYS A 266 7.39 13.64 -1.20
CA CYS A 266 7.73 12.94 -2.43
C CYS A 266 7.75 13.91 -3.63
N PRO A 267 8.84 13.95 -4.43
CA PRO A 267 8.97 14.89 -5.55
C PRO A 267 7.85 14.82 -6.59
N TYR A 268 7.41 13.61 -6.99
CA TYR A 268 6.30 13.51 -7.94
C TYR A 268 4.98 13.90 -7.30
N VAL A 269 4.77 13.69 -5.99
CA VAL A 269 3.54 14.10 -5.31
C VAL A 269 3.39 15.62 -5.35
N LYS A 270 4.49 16.37 -5.10
CA LYS A 270 4.48 17.83 -5.27
C LYS A 270 4.21 18.24 -6.72
N THR A 271 4.80 17.52 -7.68
CA THR A 271 4.72 17.85 -9.10
C THR A 271 3.34 17.52 -9.71
N LEU A 272 2.70 16.45 -9.24
CA LEU A 272 1.46 15.87 -9.77
C LEU A 272 0.28 16.07 -8.82
N LYS A 273 0.32 17.11 -7.98
CA LYS A 273 -0.70 17.37 -6.96
C LYS A 273 -2.12 17.37 -7.55
N ASP A 274 -2.29 18.06 -8.67
CA ASP A 274 -3.60 18.22 -9.32
C ASP A 274 -4.08 16.88 -9.90
N GLU A 275 -3.19 16.13 -10.57
CA GLU A 275 -3.52 14.81 -11.11
C GLU A 275 -3.85 13.78 -10.02
N ILE A 276 -3.20 13.87 -8.85
CA ILE A 276 -3.52 13.06 -7.67
C ILE A 276 -4.89 13.44 -7.10
N ALA A 277 -5.23 14.73 -7.09
CA ALA A 277 -6.55 15.20 -6.65
C ALA A 277 -7.64 14.72 -7.62
N ASP A 278 -7.43 14.84 -8.93
CA ASP A 278 -8.37 14.35 -9.96
C ASP A 278 -8.59 12.83 -9.87
N TYR A 279 -7.53 12.07 -9.58
CA TYR A 279 -7.63 10.63 -9.34
C TYR A 279 -8.43 10.33 -8.06
N ALA A 280 -8.17 11.06 -6.97
CA ALA A 280 -8.92 10.90 -5.71
C ALA A 280 -10.40 11.21 -5.90
N GLU A 281 -10.74 12.30 -6.59
CA GLU A 281 -12.11 12.70 -6.90
C GLU A 281 -12.82 11.64 -7.73
N ALA A 282 -12.18 11.13 -8.79
CA ALA A 282 -12.73 10.05 -9.60
C ALA A 282 -12.94 8.74 -8.81
N CYS A 283 -12.20 8.54 -7.72
CA CYS A 283 -12.39 7.44 -6.78
C CYS A 283 -13.41 7.75 -5.67
N GLU A 284 -13.98 8.96 -5.61
CA GLU A 284 -14.81 9.48 -4.52
C GLU A 284 -14.09 9.50 -3.16
N LEU A 285 -12.83 9.93 -3.17
CA LEU A 285 -11.98 10.05 -1.98
C LEU A 285 -11.53 11.49 -1.74
N GLU A 286 -11.33 11.84 -0.48
CA GLU A 286 -10.70 13.11 -0.11
C GLU A 286 -9.16 12.98 -0.20
N PRO A 287 -8.47 13.79 -1.03
CA PRO A 287 -7.01 13.80 -1.08
C PRO A 287 -6.43 14.56 0.12
N VAL A 288 -5.54 13.92 0.88
CA VAL A 288 -4.87 14.53 2.04
C VAL A 288 -3.36 14.49 1.82
N PHE A 289 -2.76 15.66 1.63
CA PHE A 289 -1.32 15.82 1.47
C PHE A 289 -0.66 16.09 2.82
N ARG A 290 0.25 15.21 3.26
CA ARG A 290 0.97 15.35 4.53
C ARG A 290 2.46 15.11 4.36
N GLU A 291 3.26 15.84 5.12
CA GLU A 291 4.69 15.57 5.28
C GLU A 291 4.86 14.26 6.07
N ASN A 292 5.84 13.43 5.67
CA ASN A 292 6.07 12.10 6.25
C ASN A 292 6.93 12.17 7.52
N LYS A 293 7.67 13.27 7.70
CA LYS A 293 8.75 13.39 8.71
C LYS A 293 8.65 14.67 9.57
N ALA A 294 7.44 15.19 9.80
CA ALA A 294 7.20 16.31 10.72
C ALA A 294 6.86 15.80 12.13
#